data_AF-A0A183H783-F1
#
_entry.id   AF-A0A183H783-F1
#
_cell.length_a   1.000
_cell.length_b   1.000
_cell.length_c   1.000
_cell.angle_alpha   90.00
_cell.angle_beta   90.00
_cell.angle_gamma   90.00
#
_symmetry.space_group_name_H-M   'P 1'
#
loop_
_entity.id
_entity.type
_entity.pdbx_description
1 polymer ?
#
loop_
_entity_poly.entity_id
_entity_poly.type
_entity_poly.pdbx_seq_one_letter_code
_entity_poly.pdbx_strand_id
1 'polypeptide(L)' 'MFELGKMRFISVRSFKGKALIDIREYYQDKASGELKPGRKGISLSEEQYQRLKAIMGDIDEKLSSA' A
#
# COMPACT_ATOMS: atom_id res chain seq x y z
N MET A 1 -9.70 1.79 4.01
CA MET A 1 -8.71 2.16 2.99
C MET A 1 -8.12 3.48 3.44
N PHE A 2 -6.80 3.59 3.50
CA PHE A 2 -6.08 4.75 4.02
C PHE A 2 -5.38 5.45 2.86
N GLU A 3 -5.62 6.73 2.67
CA GLU A 3 -5.03 7.48 1.55
C GLU A 3 -3.61 7.96 1.88
N LEU A 4 -2.69 7.78 0.93
CA LEU A 4 -1.31 8.30 0.96
C LEU A 4 -1.13 9.54 0.06
N GLY A 5 -2.19 9.94 -0.65
CA GLY A 5 -2.20 11.01 -1.64
C GLY A 5 -1.88 10.54 -3.06
N LYS A 6 -2.15 11.41 -4.05
CA LYS A 6 -1.93 11.15 -5.49
C LYS A 6 -2.53 9.81 -5.96
N MET A 7 -3.75 9.50 -5.52
CA MET A 7 -4.48 8.25 -5.81
C MET A 7 -3.76 6.98 -5.33
N ARG A 8 -2.91 7.07 -4.30
CA ARG A 8 -2.28 5.89 -3.67
C ARG A 8 -2.93 5.62 -2.33
N PHE A 9 -3.17 4.34 -2.07
CA PHE A 9 -3.89 3.90 -0.90
C PHE A 9 -3.26 2.66 -0.28
N ILE A 10 -3.41 2.56 1.05
CA ILE A 10 -3.19 1.34 1.82
C ILE A 10 -4.54 0.69 2.13
N SER A 11 -4.66 -0.61 1.93
CA SER A 11 -5.84 -1.39 2.33
C SER A 11 -5.43 -2.70 2.97
N VAL A 12 -6.22 -3.16 3.95
CA VAL A 12 -6.07 -4.50 4.52
C VAL A 12 -7.18 -5.36 3.96
N ARG A 13 -6.84 -6.47 3.32
CA ARG A 13 -7.81 -7.40 2.72
C ARG A 13 -7.49 -8.84 3.09
N SER A 14 -8.50 -9.70 3.08
CA SER A 14 -8.31 -11.15 3.22
C SER A 14 -8.26 -11.80 1.84
N PHE A 15 -7.25 -12.61 1.56
CA PHE A 15 -7.14 -13.42 0.35
C PHE A 15 -6.77 -14.85 0.74
N LYS A 16 -7.65 -15.81 0.40
CA LYS A 16 -7.49 -17.23 0.77
C LYS A 16 -7.17 -17.44 2.26
N GLY A 17 -7.89 -16.72 3.12
CA GLY A 17 -7.73 -16.81 4.58
C GLY A 17 -6.51 -16.10 5.16
N LYS A 18 -5.69 -15.43 4.33
CA LYS A 18 -4.53 -14.66 4.79
C LYS A 18 -4.80 -13.16 4.69
N ALA A 19 -4.48 -12.41 5.74
CA ALA A 19 -4.49 -10.96 5.69
C ALA A 19 -3.32 -10.44 4.84
N LEU A 20 -3.62 -9.51 3.93
CA LEU A 20 -2.65 -8.83 3.07
C LEU A 20 -2.82 -7.33 3.21
N ILE A 21 -1.70 -6.62 3.26
CA ILE A 21 -1.65 -5.16 3.28
C ILE A 21 -1.28 -4.70 1.88
N ASP A 22 -2.25 -4.18 1.12
CA ASP A 22 -2.03 -3.70 -0.25
C ASP A 22 -1.72 -2.20 -0.24
N ILE A 23 -0.55 -1.83 -0.78
CA ILE A 23 -0.12 -0.45 -1.00
C ILE A 23 -0.09 -0.23 -2.52
N ARG A 24 -1.02 0.55 -3.05
CA ARG A 24 -1.29 0.57 -4.50
C ARG A 24 -1.80 1.91 -5.02
N GLU A 25 -1.40 2.23 -6.25
CA GLU A 25 -1.94 3.32 -7.05
C GLU A 25 -3.25 2.89 -7.71
N TYR A 26 -4.28 3.70 -7.56
CA TYR A 26 -5.60 3.51 -8.14
C TYR A 26 -5.78 4.46 -9.32
N TYR A 27 -6.66 4.08 -10.24
CA TYR A 27 -7.10 4.95 -11.33
C TYR A 27 -8.62 5.05 -11.30
N GLN A 28 -9.14 6.16 -11.83
CA GLN A 28 -10.57 6.29 -12.06
C GLN A 28 -10.92 5.66 -13.39
N ASP A 29 -11.77 4.64 -13.35
CA ASP A 29 -12.28 3.97 -14.52
C ASP A 29 -13.18 4.93 -15.31
N LYS A 30 -12.87 5.16 -16.60
CA LYS A 30 -13.57 6.18 -17.40
C LYS A 30 -15.02 5.83 -17.71
N ALA A 31 -15.37 4.54 -17.72
CA ALA A 31 -16.71 4.09 -18.08
C ALA A 31 -17.65 4.08 -16.87
N SER A 32 -17.15 3.65 -15.72
CA SER A 32 -17.92 3.52 -14.47
C SER A 32 -17.76 4.69 -13.51
N GLY A 33 -16.69 5.48 -13.64
CA GLY A 33 -16.32 6.52 -12.67
C GLY A 33 -15.72 5.96 -11.37
N GLU A 34 -15.63 4.64 -11.23
CA GLU A 34 -15.18 3.97 -10.01
C GLU A 34 -13.65 3.99 -9.87
N LEU A 35 -13.18 3.99 -8.62
CA LEU A 35 -11.78 3.80 -8.31
C LEU A 35 -11.42 2.32 -8.42
N LYS A 36 -10.48 2.00 -9.31
CA LYS A 36 -9.97 0.63 -9.52
C LYS A 36 -8.47 0.52 -9.21
N PRO A 37 -8.03 -0.61 -8.65
CA PRO A 37 -6.63 -0.84 -8.35
C PRO A 37 -5.81 -0.93 -9.65
N GLY A 38 -4.75 -0.14 -9.75
CA GLY A 38 -3.82 -0.17 -10.88
C GLY A 38 -2.75 -1.25 -10.75
N ARG A 39 -1.91 -1.37 -11.79
CA ARG A 39 -0.78 -2.34 -11.81
C ARG A 39 0.34 -1.95 -10.84
N LYS A 40 0.53 -0.66 -10.56
CA LYS A 40 1.58 -0.16 -9.66
C LYS A 40 1.17 -0.33 -8.20
N GLY A 41 1.78 -1.29 -7.53
CA GLY A 41 1.55 -1.53 -6.10
C GLY A 41 2.04 -2.90 -5.67
N ILE A 42 2.08 -3.12 -4.37
CA ILE A 42 2.51 -4.37 -3.74
C ILE A 42 1.48 -4.80 -2.68
N SER A 43 1.23 -6.11 -2.60
CA SER A 43 0.53 -6.71 -1.46
C SER A 43 1.58 -7.32 -0.53
N LEU A 44 1.72 -6.78 0.67
CA LEU A 44 2.60 -7.29 1.70
C LEU A 44 1.88 -8.39 2.49
N SER A 45 2.59 -9.45 2.83
CA SER A 45 2.17 -10.36 3.90
C SER A 45 2.22 -9.64 5.26
N GLU A 46 1.56 -10.22 6.26
CA GLU A 46 1.66 -9.74 7.63
C GLU A 46 3.13 -9.66 8.11
N GLU A 47 3.92 -10.70 7.84
CA GLU A 47 5.35 -10.75 8.18
C GLU A 47 6.14 -9.60 7.54
N GLN A 48 5.94 -9.35 6.24
CA GLN A 48 6.61 -8.25 5.54
C GLN A 48 6.20 -6.89 6.11
N TYR A 49 4.93 -6.73 6.51
CA TYR A 49 4.45 -5.51 7.14
C TYR A 49 5.04 -5.31 8.54
N GLN A 50 5.17 -6.37 9.36
CA GLN A 50 5.87 -6.28 10.64
C GLN A 50 7.34 -5.88 10.45
N ARG A 51 8.02 -6.46 9.46
CA ARG A 51 9.41 -6.09 9.15
C ARG A 51 9.52 -4.63 8.70
N LEU A 52 8.61 -4.15 7.85
CA LEU A 52 8.55 -2.75 7.44
C LEU A 52 8.47 -1.82 8.66
N LYS A 53 7.54 -2.08 9.59
CA LYS A 53 7.41 -1.30 10.83
C LYS A 53 8.69 -1.28 11.65
N ALA A 54 9.36 -2.43 11.77
CA ALA A 54 10.58 -2.56 12.56
C ALA A 54 11.76 -1.74 12.01
N ILE A 55 11.76 -1.42 10.71
CA ILE A 55 12.84 -0.67 10.05
C ILE A 55 12.42 0.77 9.68
N MET A 56 11.26 1.25 10.13
CA MET A 56 10.79 2.60 9.78
C MET A 56 11.76 3.68 10.23
N GLY A 57 12.37 3.54 11.42
CA GLY A 57 13.38 4.49 11.91
C GLY A 57 14.59 4.60 10.98
N ASP A 58 15.12 3.46 10.50
CA ASP A 58 16.23 3.44 9.54
C ASP A 58 15.84 4.09 8.21
N ILE A 59 14.58 3.93 7.79
CA ILE A 59 14.04 4.58 6.57
C ILE A 59 13.96 6.09 6.78
N ASP A 60 13.42 6.53 7.92
CA ASP A 60 13.25 7.95 8.24
C ASP A 60 14.60 8.66 8.35
N GLU A 61 15.60 8.03 8.98
CA GLU A 61 16.96 8.54 9.05
C GLU A 61 17.54 8.74 7.64
N LYS A 62 17.41 7.72 6.77
CA LYS A 62 17.88 7.82 5.39
C LYS A 62 17.17 8.91 4.58
N LEU A 63 15.87 9.08 4.76
CA LEU A 63 15.11 10.14 4.08
C LEU A 63 15.51 11.53 4.55
N SER A 64 15.85 11.70 5.83
CA SER A 64 16.33 12.98 6.38
C SER A 64 17.73 13.36 5.92
N SER A 65 18.54 12.35 5.56
CA SER A 65 19.91 12.52 5.07
C SER A 65 20.04 12.68 3.56
N ALA A 66 18.93 12.64 2.81
CA ALA A 66 18.86 12.73 1.36
C ALA A 66 18.38 14.12 0.90
#